data_AF-A0A934MD05-F1
#
_entry.id   AF-A0A934MD05-F1
#
_cell.length_a   1.000
_cell.length_b   1.000
_cell.length_c   1.000
_cell.angle_alpha   90.00
_cell.angle_beta   90.00
_cell.angle_gamma   90.00
#
_symmetry.space_group_name_H-M   'P 1'
#
loop_
_entity.id
_entity.type
_entity.pdbx_description
1 polymer ?
#
loop_
_entity_poly.entity_id
_entity_poly.type
_entity_poly.pdbx_seq_one_letter_code
_entity_poly.pdbx_strand_id
1 'polypeptide(L)'
;MAGEVTAVEGALKQGAQAVVRSRGDLEKELGALEGKLSVIGQAWSGQGAVAFQQLMTRWREDARKMVSALDDFERNLESSSTTYDSTDDSQSVAMRNLASRLG
;
A
#
# COMPACT_ATOMS: atom_id res chain seq x y z
N MET A 1 -23.25 9.89 13.36
CA MET A 1 -23.14 10.21 11.92
C MET A 1 -21.92 11.09 11.64
N ALA A 2 -21.94 12.42 11.78
CA ALA A 2 -20.77 13.25 11.41
C ALA A 2 -19.46 12.88 12.15
N GLY A 3 -19.47 12.76 13.48
CA GLY A 3 -18.26 12.38 14.24
C GLY A 3 -17.78 10.94 14.04
N GLU A 4 -18.63 10.06 13.50
CA GLU A 4 -18.28 8.69 13.17
C GLU A 4 -17.54 8.63 11.82
N VAL A 5 -17.98 9.44 10.84
CA VAL A 5 -17.30 9.61 9.55
C VAL A 5 -15.89 10.18 9.74
N THR A 6 -15.73 11.24 10.54
CA THR A 6 -14.41 11.85 10.80
C THR A 6 -13.45 10.88 11.52
N ALA A 7 -13.98 10.01 12.39
CA ALA A 7 -13.17 8.99 13.06
C ALA A 7 -12.71 7.88 12.10
N VAL A 8 -13.59 7.46 11.17
CA VAL A 8 -13.27 6.48 10.13
C VAL A 8 -12.24 7.04 9.14
N GLU A 9 -12.39 8.29 8.71
CA GLU A 9 -11.43 8.97 7.83
C GLU A 9 -10.04 9.08 8.48
N GLY A 10 -9.99 9.48 9.75
CA GLY A 10 -8.75 9.51 10.53
C GLY A 10 -8.08 8.13 10.62
N ALA A 11 -8.87 7.07 10.83
CA ALA A 11 -8.37 5.69 10.87
C ALA A 11 -7.87 5.22 9.49
N LEU A 12 -8.56 5.54 8.40
CA LEU A 12 -8.15 5.21 7.03
C LEU A 12 -6.81 5.87 6.68
N LYS A 13 -6.64 7.15 7.01
CA LYS A 13 -5.40 7.89 6.78
C LYS A 13 -4.23 7.33 7.60
N GLN A 14 -4.47 6.98 8.86
CA GLN A 14 -3.46 6.31 9.68
C GLN A 14 -3.09 4.92 9.12
N GLY A 15 -4.08 4.17 8.63
CA GLY A 15 -3.90 2.91 7.95
C GLY A 15 -3.00 3.05 6.72
N ALA A 16 -3.30 4.01 5.84
CA ALA A 16 -2.48 4.29 4.65
C ALA A 16 -1.03 4.63 5.03
N GLN A 17 -0.82 5.49 6.04
CA GLN A 17 0.53 5.79 6.54
C GLN A 17 1.26 4.57 7.11
N ALA A 18 0.54 3.67 7.79
CA ALA A 18 1.12 2.43 8.28
C ALA A 18 1.55 1.52 7.11
N VAL A 19 0.74 1.44 6.05
CA VAL A 19 1.07 0.67 4.84
C VAL A 19 2.31 1.22 4.14
N VAL A 20 2.42 2.54 3.98
CA VAL A 20 3.61 3.18 3.40
C VAL A 20 4.88 2.85 4.16
N ARG A 21 4.82 2.91 5.50
CA ARG A 21 5.96 2.54 6.36
C ARG A 21 6.31 1.06 6.19
N SER A 22 5.33 0.17 6.28
CA SER A 22 5.53 -1.27 6.09
C SER A 22 6.09 -1.61 4.71
N ARG A 23 5.67 -0.91 3.66
CA ARG A 23 6.24 -1.04 2.31
C ARG A 23 7.72 -0.67 2.30
N GLY A 24 8.07 0.50 2.83
CA GLY A 24 9.46 0.95 2.87
C GLY A 24 10.35 0.03 3.70
N ASP A 25 9.84 -0.55 4.78
CA ASP A 25 10.58 -1.52 5.58
C ASP A 25 10.72 -2.87 4.86
N LEU A 26 9.66 -3.34 4.19
CA LEU A 26 9.72 -4.53 3.36
C LEU A 26 10.73 -4.39 2.22
N GLU A 27 10.76 -3.24 1.52
CA GLU A 27 11.74 -2.98 0.46
C GLU A 27 13.18 -3.05 0.97
N LYS A 28 13.46 -2.49 2.16
CA LYS A 28 14.78 -2.57 2.79
C LYS A 28 15.15 -4.01 3.13
N GLU A 29 14.24 -4.77 3.71
CA GLU A 29 14.47 -6.18 4.07
C GLU A 29 14.71 -7.05 2.83
N LEU A 30 13.90 -6.85 1.78
CA LEU A 30 14.05 -7.55 0.50
C LEU A 30 15.41 -7.24 -0.14
N GLY A 31 15.82 -5.97 -0.16
CA GLY A 31 17.13 -5.56 -0.67
C GLY A 31 18.29 -6.12 0.15
N ALA A 32 18.17 -6.11 1.49
CA ALA A 32 19.19 -6.69 2.37
C ALA A 32 19.35 -8.20 2.15
N LEU A 33 18.24 -8.93 1.97
CA LEU A 33 18.28 -10.35 1.67
C LEU A 33 18.81 -10.63 0.26
N GLU A 34 18.45 -9.82 -0.74
CA GLU A 34 19.01 -9.92 -2.09
C GLU A 34 20.55 -9.76 -2.07
N GLY A 35 21.05 -8.79 -1.31
CA GLY A 35 22.49 -8.58 -1.13
C GLY A 35 23.19 -9.79 -0.50
N LYS A 36 22.63 -10.36 0.57
CA LYS A 36 23.15 -11.59 1.21
C LYS A 36 23.17 -12.77 0.25
N LEU A 37 22.08 -12.96 -0.51
CA LEU A 37 21.99 -14.02 -1.52
C LEU A 37 23.04 -13.85 -2.61
N SER A 38 23.24 -12.61 -3.10
CA SER A 38 24.26 -12.31 -4.13
C SER A 38 25.67 -12.72 -3.70
N VAL A 39 26.05 -12.45 -2.44
CA VAL A 39 27.36 -12.86 -1.89
C VAL A 39 27.51 -14.38 -1.89
N ILE A 40 26.47 -15.11 -1.47
CA ILE A 40 26.49 -16.58 -1.45
C ILE A 40 26.57 -17.15 -2.88
N GLY A 41 25.83 -16.56 -3.81
CA GLY A 41 25.78 -16.99 -5.21
C GLY A 41 27.12 -16.88 -5.94
N GLN A 42 28.01 -15.98 -5.52
CA GLN A 42 29.37 -15.88 -6.08
C GLN A 42 30.22 -17.13 -5.83
N ALA A 43 29.90 -17.91 -4.79
CA ALA A 43 30.59 -19.17 -4.50
C ALA A 43 30.10 -20.34 -5.37
N TRP A 44 28.97 -20.21 -6.07
CA TRP A 44 28.43 -21.28 -6.91
C TRP A 44 28.92 -21.14 -8.34
N SER A 45 29.53 -22.21 -8.86
CA SER A 45 29.99 -22.31 -10.25
C SER A 45 29.28 -23.44 -11.00
N GLY A 46 29.32 -23.41 -12.34
CA GLY A 46 28.74 -24.46 -13.18
C GLY A 46 27.20 -24.52 -13.05
N GLN A 47 26.64 -25.72 -12.89
CA GLN A 47 25.18 -25.90 -12.82
C GLN A 47 24.54 -25.19 -11.61
N GLY A 48 25.28 -25.04 -10.50
CA GLY A 48 24.80 -24.29 -9.33
C GLY A 48 24.57 -22.81 -9.63
N ALA A 49 25.41 -22.19 -10.47
CA ALA A 49 25.25 -20.80 -10.88
C ALA A 49 23.97 -20.58 -11.69
N VAL A 50 23.61 -21.55 -12.55
CA VAL A 50 22.37 -21.49 -13.35
C VAL A 50 21.13 -21.58 -12.44
N ALA A 51 21.11 -22.52 -11.50
CA ALA A 51 20.03 -22.64 -10.53
C ALA A 51 19.89 -21.39 -9.65
N PHE A 52 21.01 -20.79 -9.24
CA PHE A 52 21.01 -19.51 -8.52
C PHE A 52 20.40 -18.37 -9.33
N GLN A 53 20.75 -18.22 -10.60
CA GLN A 53 20.21 -17.17 -11.44
C GLN A 53 18.69 -17.30 -11.62
N GLN A 54 18.19 -18.53 -11.74
CA GLN A 54 16.74 -18.79 -11.76
C GLN A 54 16.09 -18.40 -10.43
N LEU A 55 16.67 -18.81 -9.30
CA LEU A 55 16.20 -18.42 -7.98
C LEU A 55 16.18 -16.90 -7.80
N MET A 56 17.23 -16.19 -8.18
CA MET A 56 17.31 -14.73 -8.08
C MET A 56 16.31 -14.01 -8.98
N THR A 57 16.00 -14.59 -10.14
CA THR A 57 14.94 -14.07 -11.01
C THR A 57 13.59 -14.18 -10.32
N ARG A 58 13.30 -15.36 -9.77
CA ARG A 58 12.04 -15.60 -9.05
C ARG A 58 11.93 -14.74 -7.79
N TRP A 59 13.02 -14.61 -7.04
CA TRP A 59 13.13 -13.72 -5.88
C TRP A 59 12.70 -12.29 -6.22
N ARG A 60 13.30 -11.71 -7.27
CA ARG A 60 12.96 -10.34 -7.71
C ARG A 60 11.52 -10.21 -8.19
N GLU A 61 10.98 -11.23 -8.85
CA GLU A 61 9.57 -11.23 -9.24
C GLU A 61 8.63 -11.22 -8.03
N ASP A 62 8.89 -12.09 -7.06
CA ASP A 62 8.03 -12.21 -5.88
C ASP A 62 8.17 -10.99 -4.96
N ALA A 63 9.38 -10.44 -4.81
CA ALA A 63 9.64 -9.16 -4.15
C ALA A 63 8.82 -8.02 -4.76
N ARG A 64 8.84 -7.87 -6.10
CA ARG A 64 8.04 -6.86 -6.80
C ARG A 64 6.54 -7.04 -6.59
N LYS A 65 6.04 -8.28 -6.61
CA LYS A 65 4.61 -8.56 -6.37
C LYS A 65 4.19 -8.14 -4.97
N MET A 66 5.00 -8.41 -3.95
CA MET A 66 4.69 -8.02 -2.58
C MET A 66 4.65 -6.50 -2.41
N VAL A 67 5.64 -5.79 -2.96
CA VAL A 67 5.68 -4.32 -2.93
C VAL A 67 4.49 -3.72 -3.69
N SER A 68 4.17 -4.24 -4.87
CA SER A 68 3.01 -3.81 -5.67
C SER A 68 1.69 -4.03 -4.94
N ALA A 69 1.53 -5.15 -4.24
CA ALA A 69 0.30 -5.40 -3.48
C ALA A 69 0.11 -4.39 -2.34
N LEU A 70 1.20 -3.92 -1.71
CA LEU A 70 1.14 -2.85 -0.71
C LEU A 70 0.82 -1.48 -1.35
N ASP A 71 1.34 -1.20 -2.54
CA ASP A 71 1.00 0.00 -3.32
C ASP A 71 -0.48 0.02 -3.73
N ASP A 72 -1.01 -1.10 -4.21
CA ASP A 72 -2.43 -1.23 -4.54
C ASP A 72 -3.30 -1.12 -3.28
N PHE A 73 -2.87 -1.68 -2.16
CA PHE A 73 -3.58 -1.55 -0.89
C PHE A 73 -3.61 -0.10 -0.38
N GLU A 74 -2.50 0.64 -0.46
CA GLU A 74 -2.44 2.07 -0.16
C GLU A 74 -3.45 2.85 -1.02
N ARG A 75 -3.40 2.66 -2.35
CA ARG A 75 -4.33 3.34 -3.28
C ARG A 75 -5.79 3.05 -2.99
N ASN A 76 -6.11 1.80 -2.62
CA ASN A 76 -7.48 1.41 -2.24
C ASN A 76 -7.93 2.09 -0.95
N LEU A 77 -7.04 2.27 0.02
CA LEU A 77 -7.33 3.02 1.24
C LEU A 77 -7.56 4.52 0.96
N GLU A 78 -6.73 5.14 0.13
CA GLU A 78 -6.87 6.56 -0.25
C GLU A 78 -8.15 6.83 -1.06
N SER A 79 -8.47 5.93 -2.01
CA SER A 79 -9.71 5.98 -2.79
C SER A 79 -10.95 5.85 -1.90
N SER A 80 -10.89 4.96 -0.91
CA SER A 80 -11.96 4.81 0.08
C SER A 80 -12.14 6.10 0.88
N SER A 81 -11.06 6.71 1.37
CA SER A 81 -11.10 8.00 2.08
C SER A 81 -11.78 9.09 1.23
N THR A 82 -11.34 9.26 -0.02
CA THR A 82 -11.89 10.28 -0.94
C THR A 82 -13.38 10.06 -1.23
N THR A 83 -13.82 8.80 -1.31
CA THR A 83 -15.23 8.45 -1.53
C THR A 83 -16.10 8.83 -0.35
N TYR A 84 -15.60 8.68 0.89
CA TYR A 84 -16.31 9.12 2.09
C TYR A 84 -16.44 10.65 2.13
N ASP A 85 -15.37 11.38 1.82
CA ASP A 85 -15.37 12.86 1.80
C ASP A 85 -16.41 13.40 0.81
N SER A 86 -16.41 12.89 -0.44
CA SER A 86 -17.36 13.32 -1.46
C SER A 86 -18.81 13.00 -1.11
N THR A 87 -19.05 11.90 -0.39
CA THR A 87 -20.39 11.50 0.03
C THR A 87 -20.91 12.44 1.12
N ASP A 88 -20.09 12.75 2.12
CA ASP A 88 -20.49 13.65 3.21
C ASP A 88 -20.76 15.08 2.71
N ASP A 89 -19.87 15.61 1.86
CA ASP A 89 -20.05 16.94 1.26
C ASP A 89 -21.37 17.02 0.48
N SER A 90 -21.70 15.99 -0.31
CA SER A 90 -22.95 15.95 -1.07
C SER A 90 -24.19 15.97 -0.18
N GLN A 91 -24.17 15.26 0.96
CA GLN A 91 -25.27 15.22 1.91
C GLN A 91 -25.40 16.56 2.64
N SER A 92 -24.29 17.18 3.03
CA SER A 92 -24.28 18.48 3.69
C SER A 92 -24.88 19.58 2.79
N VAL A 93 -24.52 19.57 1.50
CA VAL A 93 -25.05 20.52 0.50
C VAL A 93 -26.53 20.29 0.25
N ALA A 94 -26.98 19.03 0.11
CA ALA A 94 -28.39 18.70 -0.03
C ALA A 94 -29.22 19.19 1.18
N MET A 95 -28.69 19.03 2.39
CA MET A 95 -29.33 19.47 3.63
C MET A 95 -29.39 20.99 3.75
N ARG A 96 -28.31 21.70 3.38
CA ARG A 96 -28.27 23.18 3.30
C ARG A 96 -29.30 23.71 2.30
N ASN A 97 -29.41 23.07 1.13
CA ASN A 97 -30.39 23.45 0.12
C ASN A 97 -31.83 23.21 0.59
N LEU A 98 -32.08 22.13 1.34
CA LEU A 98 -33.40 21.90 1.95
C LEU A 98 -33.72 22.94 3.01
N ALA A 99 -32.77 23.24 3.91
CA ALA A 99 -32.94 24.26 4.94
C ALA A 99 -33.22 25.64 4.34
N SER A 100 -32.54 26.01 3.25
CA SER A 100 -32.76 27.25 2.52
C SER A 100 -34.13 27.33 1.82
N ARG A 101 -34.84 26.21 1.63
CA ARG A 101 -36.18 26.16 1.02
C ARG A 101 -37.31 26.17 2.05
N LEU A 102 -36.99 25.90 3.31
CA LEU A 102 -37.93 25.83 4.42
C LEU A 102 -37.94 27.10 5.28
N GLY A 103 -36.99 28.03 5.06
CA GLY A 103 -37.02 29.41 5.56
C GLY A 103 -37.34 30.38 4.44
#